data_AF-A0AAE9F6Z6-F1
#
_entry.id   AF-A0AAE9F6Z6-F1
#
_cell.length_a   1.000
_cell.length_b   1.000
_cell.length_c   1.000
_cell.angle_alpha   90.00
_cell.angle_beta   90.00
_cell.angle_gamma   90.00
#
_symmetry.space_group_name_H-M   'P 1'
#
loop_
_entity.id
_entity.type
_entity.pdbx_description
1 polymer ?
#
loop_
_entity_poly.entity_id
_entity_poly.type
_entity_poly.pdbx_seq_one_letter_code
_entity_poly.pdbx_strand_id
1 'polypeptide(L)'
;MELGSKPSKATHKAIQKILDVYPKFSGAVVAMDAHGHTGVACANIPKFGYNVAYRNGTVKLFQQPCLHPQKKSLKMFDNPI
;
A
#
# COMPACT_ATOMS: atom_id res chain seq x y z
N MET A 1 -6.03 8.92 -8.06
CA MET A 1 -5.93 10.24 -7.40
C MET A 1 -6.60 11.31 -8.23
N GLU A 2 -6.65 11.15 -9.56
CA GLU A 2 -7.44 11.95 -10.51
C GLU A 2 -8.87 12.30 -10.01
N LEU A 3 -9.57 11.34 -9.41
CA LEU A 3 -10.92 11.54 -8.82
C LEU A 3 -10.91 12.09 -7.37
N GLY A 4 -9.87 12.82 -6.95
CA GLY A 4 -9.77 13.44 -5.62
C GLY A 4 -9.42 12.49 -4.46
N SER A 5 -9.02 11.24 -4.74
CA SER A 5 -8.61 10.31 -3.68
C SER A 5 -7.23 10.67 -3.14
N LYS A 6 -7.10 10.78 -1.80
CA LYS A 6 -5.82 10.99 -1.11
C LYS A 6 -4.79 9.91 -1.51
N PRO A 7 -3.50 10.27 -1.70
CA PRO A 7 -2.44 9.33 -2.06
C PRO A 7 -2.40 8.08 -1.18
N SER A 8 -2.49 8.23 0.15
CA SER A 8 -2.48 7.10 1.10
C SER A 8 -3.63 6.11 0.87
N LYS A 9 -4.84 6.60 0.59
CA LYS A 9 -6.00 5.77 0.28
C LYS A 9 -5.84 5.07 -1.07
N ALA A 10 -5.27 5.76 -2.05
CA ALA A 10 -5.05 5.22 -3.39
C ALA A 10 -4.00 4.09 -3.39
N THR A 11 -2.86 4.29 -2.73
CA THR A 11 -1.80 3.27 -2.64
C THR A 11 -2.25 2.05 -1.85
N HIS A 12 -2.95 2.25 -0.73
CA HIS A 12 -3.51 1.14 0.05
C HIS A 12 -4.50 0.32 -0.79
N LYS A 13 -5.43 0.98 -1.49
CA LYS A 13 -6.38 0.30 -2.39
C LYS A 13 -5.68 -0.46 -3.51
N ALA A 14 -4.58 0.07 -4.06
CA ALA A 14 -3.81 -0.60 -5.10
C ALA A 14 -3.15 -1.88 -4.58
N ILE A 15 -2.41 -1.80 -3.46
CA ILE A 15 -1.78 -2.98 -2.85
C ILE A 15 -2.82 -4.02 -2.43
N GLN A 16 -3.94 -3.59 -1.84
CA GLN A 16 -5.01 -4.52 -1.45
C GLN A 16 -5.54 -5.30 -2.66
N LYS A 17 -5.85 -4.62 -3.76
CA LYS A 17 -6.29 -5.28 -5.00
C LYS A 17 -5.26 -6.26 -5.56
N ILE A 18 -3.98 -5.91 -5.49
CA ILE A 18 -2.90 -6.81 -5.92
C ILE A 18 -2.89 -8.05 -5.03
N LEU A 19 -2.98 -7.90 -3.71
CA LEU A 19 -3.03 -9.02 -2.76
C LEU A 19 -4.27 -9.90 -2.91
N ASP A 20 -5.40 -9.33 -3.32
CA ASP A 20 -6.64 -10.08 -3.54
C ASP A 20 -6.50 -11.10 -4.69
N VAL A 21 -5.65 -10.83 -5.69
CA VAL A 21 -5.40 -11.70 -6.85
C VAL A 21 -4.07 -12.46 -6.73
N TYR A 22 -3.06 -11.83 -6.16
CA TYR A 22 -1.69 -12.33 -6.02
C TYR A 22 -1.24 -12.26 -4.56
N PRO A 23 -1.70 -13.18 -3.69
CA PRO A 23 -1.44 -13.09 -2.24
C PRO A 23 0.03 -13.20 -1.86
N LYS A 24 0.88 -13.74 -2.75
CA LYS A 24 2.34 -13.84 -2.56
C LYS A 24 3.10 -12.63 -3.13
N PHE A 25 2.42 -11.64 -3.70
CA PHE A 25 3.07 -10.44 -4.22
C PHE A 25 3.87 -9.75 -3.11
N SER A 26 5.13 -9.42 -3.39
CA SER A 26 5.98 -8.63 -2.51
C SER A 26 6.41 -7.38 -3.27
N GLY A 27 6.11 -6.21 -2.72
CA GLY A 27 6.36 -4.95 -3.41
C GLY A 27 5.66 -3.77 -2.76
N ALA A 28 5.93 -2.58 -3.29
CA ALA A 28 5.41 -1.32 -2.78
C ALA A 28 4.93 -0.40 -3.90
N VAL A 29 3.95 0.44 -3.56
CA VAL A 29 3.46 1.52 -4.42
C VAL A 29 3.65 2.83 -3.66
N VAL A 30 4.35 3.77 -4.29
CA VAL A 30 4.52 5.15 -3.84
C VAL A 30 3.77 6.06 -4.80
N ALA A 31 3.02 7.00 -4.27
CA ALA A 31 2.24 7.95 -5.06
C ALA A 31 2.35 9.36 -4.47
N MET A 32 2.24 10.36 -5.33
CA MET A 32 2.22 11.77 -4.98
C MET A 32 1.11 12.47 -5.76
N ASP A 33 0.38 13.39 -5.12
CA ASP A 33 -0.59 14.24 -5.81
C ASP A 33 0.03 15.55 -6.32
N ALA A 34 -0.75 16.33 -7.07
CA ALA A 34 -0.30 17.60 -7.64
C ALA A 34 0.07 18.67 -6.57
N HIS A 35 -0.34 18.48 -5.33
CA HIS A 35 -0.01 19.35 -4.20
C HIS A 35 1.23 18.86 -3.43
N GLY A 36 1.85 17.76 -3.86
CA GLY A 36 3.03 17.18 -3.21
C GLY A 36 2.71 16.31 -1.99
N HIS A 37 1.43 16.00 -1.71
CA HIS A 37 1.13 15.02 -0.68
C HIS A 37 1.53 13.64 -1.17
N THR A 38 2.19 12.87 -0.30
CA THR A 38 2.67 11.53 -0.62
C THR A 38 1.81 10.46 0.07
N GLY A 39 1.82 9.27 -0.51
CA GLY A 39 1.19 8.08 0.07
C GLY A 39 1.96 6.84 -0.35
N VAL A 40 2.10 5.89 0.58
CA VAL A 40 2.85 4.65 0.36
C VAL A 40 2.08 3.48 0.95
N ALA A 41 2.03 2.38 0.23
CA ALA A 41 1.60 1.09 0.75
C ALA A 41 2.51 0.00 0.19
N CYS A 42 2.70 -1.07 0.95
CA CYS A 42 3.54 -2.19 0.56
C CYS A 42 2.95 -3.51 1.05
N ALA A 43 3.42 -4.62 0.50
CA ALA A 43 2.95 -5.96 0.78
C ALA A 43 4.12 -6.93 1.02
N ASN A 44 3.95 -7.86 1.97
CA ASN A 44 4.85 -8.99 2.22
C ASN A 44 6.34 -8.61 2.36
N ILE A 45 6.60 -7.48 3.02
CA ILE A 45 7.92 -6.99 3.44
C ILE A 45 7.74 -6.48 4.88
N PRO A 46 8.69 -6.63 5.81
CA PRO A 46 8.48 -6.15 7.19
C PRO A 46 8.19 -4.65 7.26
N LYS A 47 9.04 -3.84 6.60
CA LYS A 47 8.89 -2.39 6.45
C LYS A 47 9.49 -1.97 5.11
N PHE A 48 8.82 -1.05 4.43
CA PHE A 48 9.34 -0.44 3.22
C PHE A 48 9.94 0.93 3.53
N GLY A 49 11.25 1.08 3.29
CA GLY A 49 11.97 2.34 3.43
C GLY A 49 11.92 3.16 2.14
N TYR A 50 11.67 4.46 2.23
CA TYR A 50 11.67 5.36 1.08
C TYR A 50 12.13 6.76 1.46
N ASN A 51 12.63 7.50 0.47
CA ASN A 51 13.11 8.87 0.65
C ASN A 51 12.21 9.86 -0.10
N VAL A 52 11.97 11.02 0.50
CA VAL A 52 11.34 12.16 -0.17
C VAL A 52 12.33 13.31 -0.17
N ALA A 53 12.69 13.77 -1.37
CA ALA A 53 13.49 14.96 -1.57
C ALA A 53 12.57 16.18 -1.69
N TYR A 54 12.87 17.23 -0.92
CA TYR A 54 12.15 18.49 -0.91
C TYR A 54 12.94 19.55 -1.69
N ARG A 55 12.24 20.55 -2.22
CA ARG A 55 12.84 21.61 -3.06
C ARG A 55 13.97 22.38 -2.35
N ASN A 56 13.95 22.45 -1.02
CA ASN A 56 15.00 23.10 -0.22
C ASN A 56 16.27 22.23 -0.04
N GLY A 57 16.42 21.14 -0.80
CA GLY A 57 17.56 20.21 -0.70
C GLY A 57 17.46 19.23 0.47
N THR A 58 16.44 19.33 1.33
CA THR A 58 16.24 18.37 2.42
C THR A 58 15.79 17.03 1.86
N VAL A 59 16.39 15.94 2.32
CA VAL A 59 15.90 14.58 2.06
C VAL A 59 15.43 13.98 3.40
N LYS A 60 14.21 13.47 3.43
CA LYS A 60 13.67 12.77 4.60
C LYS A 60 13.48 11.30 4.29
N LEU A 61 13.96 10.45 5.20
CA LEU A 61 13.76 9.01 5.16
C LEU A 61 12.49 8.65 5.95
N PHE A 62 11.67 7.80 5.35
CA PHE A 62 10.44 7.30 5.92
C PHE A 62 10.42 5.77 5.91
N GLN A 63 9.66 5.19 6.84
CA GLN A 63 9.41 3.76 6.89
C GLN A 63 7.91 3.50 6.95
N GLN A 64 7.43 2.61 6.08
CA GLN A 64 6.03 2.21 6.02
C GLN A 64 5.87 0.74 6.41
N PRO A 65 5.09 0.40 7.45
CA PRO A 65 4.68 -0.97 7.72
C PRO A 65 3.85 -1.52 6.56
N CYS A 66 4.12 -2.77 6.15
CA CYS A 66 3.44 -3.36 5.01
C CYS A 66 2.24 -4.23 5.40
N LEU A 67 1.30 -4.30 4.48
CA LEU A 67 0.18 -5.21 4.52
C LEU A 67 0.69 -6.64 4.38
N HIS A 68 0.12 -7.51 5.19
CA HIS A 68 0.28 -8.95 5.04
C HIS A 68 -1.10 -9.49 4.67
N PRO A 69 -1.21 -10.44 3.74
CA PRO A 69 -2.47 -11.13 3.51
C PRO A 69 -2.93 -11.66 4.87
N GLN A 70 -4.04 -11.12 5.38
CA GLN A 70 -4.72 -11.84 6.44
C GLN A 70 -5.11 -13.16 5.80
N LYS A 71 -4.65 -14.29 6.37
CA LYS A 71 -5.25 -15.59 6.06
C LYS A 71 -6.74 -15.38 6.24
N LYS A 72 -7.51 -15.27 5.14
CA LYS A 72 -8.96 -15.34 5.20
C LYS A 72 -9.22 -16.60 6.01
N SER A 73 -9.79 -16.46 7.20
CA SER A 73 -10.26 -17.60 7.96
C SER A 73 -11.13 -18.37 6.97
N LEU A 74 -10.72 -19.60 6.67
CA LEU A 74 -11.45 -20.54 5.83
C LEU A 74 -12.72 -20.91 6.61
N LYS A 75 -13.68 -20.00 6.69
CA LYS A 75 -14.94 -20.16 7.42
C LYS A 75 -16.04 -19.40 6.67
N MET A 76 -16.58 -20.05 5.64
CA MET A 76 -17.95 -19.94 5.14
C MET A 76 -17.97 -20.54 3.74
N PHE A 77 -18.18 -21.85 3.63
CA PHE A 77 -18.97 -22.52 2.59
C PHE A 77 -19.06 -24.01 2.96
N ASP A 78 -19.51 -24.31 4.18
CA ASP A 78 -20.03 -25.63 4.54
C ASP A 78 -21.44 -25.42 5.07
N ASN A 79 -22.38 -25.15 4.16
CA ASN A 79 -23.79 -25.39 4.44
C ASN A 79 -24.17 -26.65 3.67
N PRO A 80 -24.30 -27.82 4.34
CA PRO A 80 -24.97 -28.95 3.73
C PRO A 80 -26.46 -28.61 3.56
N ILE A 81 -26.98 -28.82 2.35
CA ILE A 81 -28.41 -29.01 2.08
C ILE A 81 -28.74 -30.45 2.39
#